data_AF-A0A5U5V548-F1
#
_entry.id   AF-A0A5U5V548-F1
#
_cell.length_a   1.000
_cell.length_b   1.000
_cell.length_c   1.000
_cell.angle_alpha   90.00
_cell.angle_beta   90.00
_cell.angle_gamma   90.00
#
_symmetry.space_group_name_H-M   'P 1'
#
loop_
_entity.id
_entity.type
_entity.pdbx_description
1 polymer ?
#
loop_
_entity_poly.entity_id
_entity_poly.type
_entity_poly.pdbx_seq_one_letter_code
_entity_poly.pdbx_strand_id
1 'polypeptide(L)'
;MGETVWSTAFFRALRPKSRLTVSEWADKYRHLAPGTSPEPGPWRTSRVPYLREPMDVIGDADTETVVMQCSSQIGKSEMQLNVMGYFTDQEPSPQLMIYPTVEAAEAFSKERIDPTFKYSPGLKNKLREGKEGRGAAKKSSTTIRMKHYAGGYVALVGANSPAGLASRPIRILLADEIDRYGVTQEGPIGEAGIPQYEQIDNHDENTIEMGSGSVISLGDGESVDTANPGRPNTAFDGFVVAICRQIGAALELPYELLVKHFTASYSASRAALLEAWKMFRMRREWMVLSFCQPIYEEWLSEAVAKGRVIAPGFFYGPEYKAAWCGAQWYGPSQGQLDPLKEVKAAKMRVEETFSTREKEAAEMSGLNWEEAAQISGREEATRRDLKLASTPDVPEKPDEEELNV
;
A
#
# COMPACT_ATOMS: atom_id res chain seq x y z
N MET A 1 19.93 40.48 -21.34
CA MET A 1 19.71 39.05 -21.12
C MET A 1 18.20 38.87 -20.99
N GLY A 2 17.54 38.28 -21.99
CA GLY A 2 16.08 38.22 -22.02
C GLY A 2 15.55 37.29 -20.93
N GLU A 3 14.55 37.75 -20.17
CA GLU A 3 13.84 36.92 -19.21
C GLU A 3 13.18 35.76 -19.96
N THR A 4 13.70 34.55 -19.75
CA THR A 4 13.03 33.32 -20.19
C THR A 4 11.99 32.92 -19.14
N VAL A 5 10.93 32.22 -19.55
CA VAL A 5 9.90 31.69 -18.65
C VAL A 5 10.53 30.86 -17.51
N TRP A 6 11.62 30.15 -17.80
CA TRP A 6 12.37 29.35 -16.83
C TRP A 6 13.12 30.19 -15.81
N SER A 7 13.81 31.26 -16.23
CA SER A 7 14.48 32.18 -15.30
C SER A 7 13.47 32.85 -14.36
N THR A 8 12.31 33.28 -14.87
CA THR A 8 11.28 33.92 -14.05
C THR A 8 10.66 32.95 -13.04
N ALA A 9 10.42 31.70 -13.43
CA ALA A 9 9.91 30.67 -12.52
C ALA A 9 10.94 30.28 -11.44
N PHE A 10 12.21 30.14 -11.83
CA PHE A 10 13.32 29.77 -10.94
C PHE A 10 13.56 30.83 -9.85
N PHE A 11 13.70 32.11 -10.22
CA PHE A 11 13.89 33.17 -9.24
C PHE A 11 12.65 33.41 -8.37
N ARG A 12 11.45 33.11 -8.87
CA ARG A 12 10.21 33.15 -8.07
C ARG A 12 10.19 32.06 -7.00
N ALA A 13 10.68 30.86 -7.29
CA ALA A 13 10.75 29.76 -6.33
C ALA A 13 11.82 29.97 -5.26
N LEU A 14 12.91 30.67 -5.58
CA LEU A 14 14.00 31.00 -4.65
C LEU A 14 13.76 32.29 -3.84
N ARG A 15 12.58 32.90 -3.95
CA ARG A 15 12.27 34.12 -3.21
C ARG A 15 12.27 33.80 -1.71
N PRO A 16 13.05 34.52 -0.88
CA PRO A 16 13.07 34.30 0.57
C PRO A 16 11.66 34.39 1.16
N LYS A 17 11.42 33.61 2.22
CA LYS A 17 10.17 33.69 2.99
C LYS A 17 9.90 35.14 3.38
N SER A 18 8.63 35.53 3.30
CA SER A 18 8.19 36.88 3.62
C SER A 18 8.60 37.26 5.05
N ARG A 19 9.08 38.48 5.23
CA ARG A 19 9.32 39.05 6.57
C ARG A 19 8.07 39.69 7.18
N LEU A 20 6.97 39.73 6.43
CA LEU A 20 5.71 40.31 6.90
C LEU A 20 4.99 39.29 7.79
N THR A 21 4.45 39.75 8.90
CA THR A 21 3.47 38.96 9.66
C THR A 21 2.13 38.89 8.89
N VAL A 22 1.20 38.03 9.34
CA VAL A 22 -0.13 37.92 8.72
C VAL A 22 -0.88 39.25 8.81
N SER A 23 -0.81 39.96 9.94
CA SER A 23 -1.48 41.25 10.10
C SER A 23 -0.87 42.34 9.22
N GLU A 24 0.46 42.39 9.10
CA GLU A 24 1.17 43.33 8.21
C GLU A 24 0.87 43.05 6.73
N TRP A 25 0.79 41.77 6.37
CA TRP A 25 0.37 41.37 5.03
C TRP A 25 -1.07 41.82 4.75
N ALA A 26 -1.98 41.64 5.70
CA ALA A 26 -3.36 42.06 5.55
C ALA A 26 -3.47 43.58 5.37
N ASP A 27 -2.80 44.37 6.22
CA ASP A 27 -2.77 45.84 6.09
C ASP A 27 -2.23 46.31 4.73
N LYS A 28 -1.32 45.55 4.13
CA LYS A 28 -0.70 45.91 2.84
C LYS A 28 -1.47 45.43 1.62
N TYR A 29 -2.09 44.25 1.69
CA TYR A 29 -2.58 43.53 0.50
C TYR A 29 -4.03 43.05 0.58
N ARG A 30 -4.69 43.08 1.74
CA ARG A 30 -6.10 42.68 1.88
C ARG A 30 -7.02 43.86 1.54
N HIS A 31 -8.05 43.59 0.74
CA HIS A 31 -9.08 44.58 0.41
C HIS A 31 -10.48 44.02 0.62
N LEU A 32 -11.26 44.63 1.51
CA LEU A 32 -12.65 44.29 1.78
C LEU A 32 -13.51 44.64 0.56
N ALA A 33 -14.18 43.62 0.00
CA ALA A 33 -14.96 43.78 -1.21
C ALA A 33 -16.23 44.64 -0.96
N PRO A 34 -16.67 45.44 -1.93
CA PRO A 34 -17.97 46.08 -1.89
C PRO A 34 -19.09 45.04 -1.68
N GLY A 35 -19.99 45.30 -0.73
CA GLY A 35 -21.12 44.43 -0.41
C GLY A 35 -20.84 43.33 0.64
N THR A 36 -19.57 43.10 1.02
CA THR A 36 -19.24 42.16 2.12
C THR A 36 -19.00 42.87 3.46
N SER A 37 -18.89 44.20 3.45
CA SER A 37 -18.66 45.06 4.62
C SER A 37 -19.41 46.39 4.43
N PRO A 38 -19.95 46.99 5.51
CA PRO A 38 -20.47 48.36 5.49
C PRO A 38 -19.42 49.40 5.06
N GLU A 39 -18.14 49.08 5.27
CA GLU A 39 -17.01 49.94 4.92
C GLU A 39 -16.03 49.16 4.03
N PRO A 40 -16.26 49.10 2.70
CA PRO A 40 -15.32 48.48 1.77
C PRO A 40 -14.05 49.30 1.63
N GLY A 41 -12.96 48.65 1.25
CA GLY A 41 -11.66 49.31 1.11
C GLY A 41 -10.49 48.48 1.65
N PRO A 42 -9.29 49.09 1.75
CA PRO A 42 -8.14 48.44 2.34
C PRO A 42 -8.42 47.99 3.78
N TRP A 43 -8.05 46.75 4.10
CA TRP A 43 -8.08 46.25 5.48
C TRP A 43 -7.21 47.13 6.36
N ARG A 44 -7.65 47.34 7.61
CA ARG A 44 -6.92 48.11 8.62
C ARG A 44 -6.99 47.41 9.97
N THR A 45 -5.93 46.69 10.34
CA THR A 45 -5.76 46.04 11.64
C THR A 45 -5.87 47.04 12.78
N SER A 46 -5.54 48.32 12.56
CA SER A 46 -5.74 49.39 13.54
C SER A 46 -7.20 49.58 13.99
N ARG A 47 -8.18 49.13 13.20
CA ARG A 47 -9.61 49.17 13.57
C ARG A 47 -10.07 47.95 14.37
N VAL A 48 -9.33 46.85 14.27
CA VAL A 48 -9.60 45.58 14.95
C VAL A 48 -8.31 45.11 15.63
N PRO A 49 -7.73 45.92 16.54
CA PRO A 49 -6.40 45.68 17.09
C PRO A 49 -6.29 44.35 17.84
N TYR A 50 -7.41 43.86 18.38
CA TYR A 50 -7.51 42.58 19.07
C TYR A 50 -7.31 41.36 18.15
N LEU A 51 -7.42 41.51 16.82
CA LEU A 51 -7.14 40.44 15.87
C LEU A 51 -5.65 40.36 15.47
N ARG A 52 -4.83 41.37 15.82
CA ARG A 52 -3.41 41.41 15.43
C ARG A 52 -2.63 40.21 15.96
N GLU A 53 -2.66 40.04 17.27
CA GLU A 53 -1.90 38.99 17.95
C GLU A 53 -2.31 37.59 17.48
N PRO A 54 -3.61 37.22 17.42
CA PRO A 54 -4.01 35.94 16.84
C PRO A 54 -3.53 35.72 15.41
N MET A 55 -3.61 36.74 14.54
CA MET A 55 -3.11 36.63 13.16
C MET A 55 -1.61 36.33 13.12
N ASP A 56 -0.83 37.07 13.90
CA ASP A 56 0.62 36.97 13.88
C ASP A 56 1.12 35.67 14.51
N VAL A 57 0.44 35.19 15.57
CA VAL A 57 0.70 33.88 16.19
C VAL A 57 0.40 32.73 15.22
N ILE A 58 -0.68 32.80 14.42
CA ILE A 58 -0.98 31.77 13.41
C ILE A 58 0.09 31.73 12.30
N GLY A 59 0.76 32.87 12.03
CA GLY A 59 1.86 32.95 11.07
C GLY A 59 3.21 32.51 11.62
N ASP A 60 3.32 32.30 12.93
CA ASP A 60 4.55 31.92 13.61
C ASP A 60 4.89 30.44 13.39
N ALA A 61 6.18 30.12 13.32
CA ALA A 61 6.64 28.76 13.03
C ALA A 61 6.66 27.85 14.27
N ASP A 62 6.67 28.42 15.47
CA ASP A 62 6.76 27.67 16.72
C ASP A 62 5.38 27.31 17.29
N THR A 63 4.31 27.89 16.74
CA THR A 63 2.93 27.65 17.21
C THR A 63 2.17 26.72 16.27
N GLU A 64 1.78 25.55 16.77
CA GLU A 64 1.03 24.55 15.99
C GLU A 64 -0.49 24.75 16.07
N THR A 65 -1.03 25.17 17.21
CA THR A 65 -2.48 25.23 17.45
C THR A 65 -2.87 26.53 18.16
N VAL A 66 -3.88 27.22 17.62
CA VAL A 66 -4.46 28.43 18.20
C VAL A 66 -5.97 28.22 18.38
N VAL A 67 -6.44 28.31 19.62
CA VAL A 67 -7.87 28.19 19.96
C VAL A 67 -8.37 29.54 20.45
N MET A 68 -9.46 30.02 19.86
CA MET A 68 -10.06 31.32 20.20
C MET A 68 -11.50 31.15 20.66
N GLN A 69 -11.77 31.51 21.91
CA GLN A 69 -13.13 31.68 22.42
C GLN A 69 -13.55 33.14 22.27
N CYS A 70 -14.58 33.38 21.48
CA CYS A 70 -14.94 34.72 21.01
C CYS A 70 -16.45 34.88 20.93
N SER A 71 -16.94 36.11 21.11
CA SER A 71 -18.34 36.44 20.81
C SER A 71 -18.61 36.43 19.29
N SER A 72 -19.88 36.43 18.91
CA SER A 72 -20.27 36.51 17.51
C SER A 72 -19.98 37.90 16.92
N GLN A 73 -19.77 37.96 15.59
CA GLN A 73 -19.62 39.19 14.81
C GLN A 73 -18.40 40.10 15.13
N ILE A 74 -17.32 39.55 15.71
CA ILE A 74 -16.08 40.30 16.00
C ILE A 74 -15.02 40.21 14.88
N GLY A 75 -15.41 39.93 13.64
CA GLY A 75 -14.46 39.83 12.53
C GLY A 75 -13.61 38.56 12.47
N LYS A 76 -13.93 37.52 13.24
CA LYS A 76 -13.24 36.20 13.24
C LYS A 76 -13.11 35.59 11.83
N SER A 77 -14.17 35.63 11.02
CA SER A 77 -14.13 35.06 9.67
C SER A 77 -13.29 35.93 8.71
N GLU A 78 -13.17 37.25 8.94
CA GLU A 78 -12.25 38.09 8.18
C GLU A 78 -10.79 37.83 8.56
N MET A 79 -10.52 37.55 9.83
CA MET A 79 -9.21 37.08 10.28
C MET A 79 -8.79 35.79 9.56
N GLN A 80 -9.68 34.81 9.46
CA GLN A 80 -9.43 33.57 8.71
C GLN A 80 -9.15 33.84 7.22
N LEU A 81 -9.85 34.80 6.60
CA LEU A 81 -9.55 35.22 5.22
C LEU A 81 -8.16 35.87 5.09
N ASN A 82 -7.70 36.60 6.11
CA ASN A 82 -6.37 37.19 6.13
C ASN A 82 -5.29 36.10 6.22
N VAL A 83 -5.46 35.12 7.10
CA VAL A 83 -4.57 33.96 7.23
C VAL A 83 -4.53 33.17 5.92
N MET A 84 -5.70 32.86 5.36
CA MET A 84 -5.81 32.12 4.10
C MET A 84 -5.14 32.87 2.94
N GLY A 85 -5.30 34.19 2.91
CA GLY A 85 -4.63 35.06 1.96
C GLY A 85 -3.11 35.07 2.11
N TYR A 86 -2.60 35.18 3.34
CA TYR A 86 -1.17 35.13 3.62
C TYR A 86 -0.53 33.82 3.14
N PHE A 87 -1.10 32.67 3.51
CA PHE A 87 -0.62 31.35 3.06
C PHE A 87 -0.96 31.01 1.61
N THR A 88 -1.72 31.86 0.91
CA THR A 88 -1.84 31.79 -0.55
C THR A 88 -0.81 32.68 -1.24
N ASP A 89 -0.46 33.82 -0.62
CA ASP A 89 0.39 34.81 -1.23
C ASP A 89 1.88 34.59 -0.97
N GLN A 90 2.24 34.53 0.31
CA GLN A 90 3.61 34.54 0.82
C GLN A 90 4.19 33.14 1.00
N GLU A 91 3.38 32.20 1.52
CA GLU A 91 3.79 30.80 1.71
C GLU A 91 2.76 29.80 1.13
N PRO A 92 2.65 29.68 -0.21
CA PRO A 92 1.69 28.78 -0.84
C PRO A 92 1.74 27.34 -0.31
N SER A 93 0.62 26.85 0.24
CA SER A 93 0.52 25.49 0.80
C SER A 93 -0.91 24.94 0.79
N PRO A 94 -1.14 23.62 0.96
CA PRO A 94 -2.49 23.07 1.12
C PRO A 94 -3.21 23.61 2.38
N GLN A 95 -4.42 24.14 2.22
CA GLN A 95 -5.23 24.71 3.30
C GLN A 95 -6.63 24.08 3.33
N LEU A 96 -7.19 23.88 4.52
CA LEU A 96 -8.55 23.39 4.74
C LEU A 96 -9.34 24.36 5.61
N MET A 97 -10.52 24.77 5.16
CA MET A 97 -11.48 25.55 5.93
C MET A 97 -12.71 24.71 6.27
N ILE A 98 -13.01 24.57 7.57
CA ILE A 98 -14.15 23.80 8.08
C ILE A 98 -15.25 24.76 8.52
N TYR A 99 -16.49 24.43 8.13
CA TYR A 99 -17.71 25.12 8.54
C TYR A 99 -18.71 24.12 9.13
N PRO A 100 -19.72 24.58 9.91
CA PRO A 100 -20.72 23.70 10.50
C PRO A 100 -21.42 22.77 9.50
N THR A 101 -21.77 23.28 8.31
CA THR A 101 -22.40 22.50 7.24
C THR A 101 -21.73 22.71 5.89
N VAL A 102 -21.99 21.81 4.95
CA VAL A 102 -21.49 21.91 3.56
C VAL A 102 -22.06 23.16 2.88
N GLU A 103 -23.31 23.50 3.14
CA GLU A 103 -23.99 24.66 2.57
C GLU A 103 -23.35 25.96 3.07
N ALA A 104 -22.99 26.04 4.35
CA ALA A 104 -22.28 27.18 4.93
C ALA A 104 -20.89 27.35 4.29
N ALA A 105 -20.16 26.25 4.09
CA ALA A 105 -18.90 26.26 3.37
C ALA A 105 -19.07 26.76 1.92
N GLU A 106 -20.08 26.28 1.19
CA GLU A 106 -20.32 26.71 -0.19
C GLU A 106 -20.73 28.18 -0.30
N ALA A 107 -21.60 28.66 0.62
CA ALA A 107 -21.99 30.05 0.71
C ALA A 107 -20.77 30.95 0.99
N PHE A 108 -19.96 30.58 1.99
CA PHE A 108 -18.76 31.33 2.34
C PHE A 108 -17.75 31.40 1.18
N SER A 109 -17.60 30.31 0.42
CA SER A 109 -16.73 30.35 -0.77
C SER A 109 -17.19 31.39 -1.79
N LYS A 110 -18.49 31.44 -2.10
CA LYS A 110 -19.02 32.33 -3.15
C LYS A 110 -19.06 33.78 -2.69
N GLU A 111 -19.48 34.00 -1.45
CA GLU A 111 -19.78 35.34 -0.93
C GLU A 111 -18.56 36.03 -0.34
N ARG A 112 -17.54 35.28 0.12
CA ARG A 112 -16.40 35.85 0.84
C ARG A 112 -15.05 35.52 0.22
N ILE A 113 -14.81 34.26 -0.13
CA ILE A 113 -13.51 33.85 -0.71
C ILE A 113 -13.36 34.41 -2.13
N ASP A 114 -14.32 34.20 -3.02
CA ASP A 114 -14.23 34.65 -4.41
C ASP A 114 -14.02 36.18 -4.52
N PRO A 115 -14.78 37.03 -3.78
CA PRO A 115 -14.50 38.46 -3.73
C PRO A 115 -13.12 38.79 -3.14
N THR A 116 -12.67 38.06 -2.12
CA THR A 116 -11.35 38.27 -1.53
C THR A 116 -10.22 38.07 -2.55
N PHE A 117 -10.28 37.03 -3.37
CA PHE A 117 -9.35 36.80 -4.47
C PHE A 117 -9.45 37.85 -5.58
N LYS A 118 -10.66 38.35 -5.85
CA LYS A 118 -10.91 39.34 -6.90
C LYS A 118 -10.39 40.74 -6.55
N TYR A 119 -10.58 41.18 -5.30
CA TYR A 119 -10.33 42.56 -4.88
C TYR A 119 -8.98 42.76 -4.17
N SER A 120 -8.44 41.74 -3.49
CA SER A 120 -7.19 41.89 -2.73
C SER A 120 -5.98 41.87 -3.66
N PRO A 121 -5.15 42.95 -3.70
CA PRO A 121 -3.97 43.01 -4.57
C PRO A 121 -3.02 41.81 -4.45
N GLY A 122 -2.84 41.23 -3.26
CA GLY A 122 -1.96 40.07 -3.05
C GLY A 122 -2.49 38.74 -3.62
N LEU A 123 -3.79 38.66 -3.90
CA LEU A 123 -4.47 37.44 -4.34
C LEU A 123 -4.98 37.49 -5.78
N LYS A 124 -4.98 38.69 -6.37
CA LYS A 124 -5.45 38.91 -7.74
C LYS A 124 -4.69 38.03 -8.72
N ASN A 125 -5.42 37.35 -9.60
CA ASN A 125 -4.89 36.44 -10.63
C ASN A 125 -4.11 35.21 -10.08
N LYS A 126 -4.29 34.84 -8.80
CA LYS A 126 -3.64 33.64 -8.24
C LYS A 126 -4.42 32.34 -8.43
N LEU A 127 -5.74 32.43 -8.58
CA LEU A 127 -6.57 31.27 -8.89
C LEU A 127 -6.30 30.76 -10.30
N ARG A 128 -6.19 29.45 -10.45
CA ARG A 128 -6.11 28.82 -11.77
C ARG A 128 -7.50 28.84 -12.40
N GLU A 129 -7.67 29.68 -13.42
CA GLU A 129 -8.86 29.67 -14.29
C GLU A 129 -8.72 28.58 -15.37
N GLY A 130 -9.82 27.91 -15.68
CA GLY A 130 -9.87 27.02 -16.85
C GLY A 130 -9.78 27.85 -18.13
N LYS A 131 -8.84 27.55 -19.02
CA LYS A 131 -8.71 28.25 -20.31
C LYS A 131 -9.99 28.07 -21.16
N GLU A 132 -10.45 29.13 -21.82
CA GLU A 132 -11.51 29.05 -22.83
C GLU A 132 -11.05 28.22 -24.04
N GLY A 133 -11.63 27.04 -24.20
CA GLY A 133 -11.41 26.14 -25.33
C GLY A 133 -12.53 25.09 -25.44
N ARG A 134 -12.79 24.56 -26.64
CA ARG A 134 -13.81 23.53 -26.89
C ARG A 134 -13.26 22.13 -26.54
N GLY A 135 -13.96 21.37 -25.68
CA GLY A 135 -13.67 19.95 -25.37
C GLY A 135 -13.51 19.63 -23.87
N ALA A 136 -13.20 18.36 -23.55
CA ALA A 136 -13.05 17.81 -22.18
C ALA A 136 -11.95 18.47 -21.33
N ALA A 137 -11.17 19.39 -21.91
CA ALA A 137 -10.22 20.28 -21.24
C ALA A 137 -10.90 21.42 -20.42
N LYS A 138 -12.23 21.43 -20.32
CA LYS A 138 -13.06 22.46 -19.68
C LYS A 138 -13.15 22.42 -18.15
N LYS A 139 -12.57 21.43 -17.47
CA LYS A 139 -12.66 21.37 -16.01
C LYS A 139 -11.68 22.38 -15.42
N SER A 140 -12.19 23.58 -15.12
CA SER A 140 -11.56 24.48 -14.15
C SER A 140 -11.11 23.64 -12.96
N SER A 141 -9.82 23.66 -12.63
CA SER A 141 -9.34 23.03 -11.40
C SER A 141 -10.03 23.63 -10.17
N THR A 142 -10.50 24.87 -10.30
CA THR A 142 -11.18 25.64 -9.25
C THR A 142 -12.69 25.37 -9.29
N THR A 143 -13.21 24.77 -8.22
CA THR A 143 -14.64 24.52 -7.94
C THR A 143 -15.10 25.38 -6.75
N ILE A 144 -16.37 25.29 -6.35
CA ILE A 144 -16.88 26.01 -5.18
C ILE A 144 -16.18 25.53 -3.90
N ARG A 145 -16.04 24.22 -3.70
CA ARG A 145 -15.41 23.64 -2.51
C ARG A 145 -13.90 23.49 -2.60
N MET A 146 -13.29 23.86 -3.72
CA MET A 146 -11.84 23.70 -3.91
C MET A 146 -11.26 24.77 -4.84
N LYS A 147 -10.39 25.62 -4.31
CA LYS A 147 -9.75 26.72 -5.05
C LYS A 147 -8.26 26.44 -5.23
N HIS A 148 -7.81 26.24 -6.46
CA HIS A 148 -6.41 25.90 -6.74
C HIS A 148 -5.58 27.14 -7.12
N TYR A 149 -4.35 27.19 -6.62
CA TYR A 149 -3.36 28.22 -6.96
C TYR A 149 -1.97 27.59 -7.12
N ALA A 150 -0.98 28.38 -7.55
CA ALA A 150 0.39 27.88 -7.68
C ALA A 150 0.98 27.56 -6.29
N GLY A 151 1.30 26.29 -6.05
CA GLY A 151 1.90 25.82 -4.79
C GLY A 151 0.91 25.29 -3.74
N GLY A 152 -0.40 25.33 -3.99
CA GLY A 152 -1.38 24.84 -3.03
C GLY A 152 -2.83 24.94 -3.50
N TYR A 153 -3.75 24.71 -2.56
CA TYR A 153 -5.18 24.85 -2.75
C TYR A 153 -5.85 25.24 -1.43
N VAL A 154 -7.04 25.85 -1.50
CA VAL A 154 -7.97 25.97 -0.37
C VAL A 154 -9.11 25.01 -0.60
N ALA A 155 -9.27 24.03 0.28
CA ALA A 155 -10.43 23.15 0.32
C ALA A 155 -11.44 23.63 1.37
N LEU A 156 -12.72 23.47 1.10
CA LEU A 156 -13.80 23.77 2.03
C LEU A 156 -14.63 22.51 2.30
N VAL A 157 -14.84 22.21 3.58
CA VAL A 157 -15.53 21.00 4.04
C VAL A 157 -16.52 21.35 5.15
N GLY A 158 -17.66 20.68 5.19
CA GLY A 158 -18.58 20.74 6.32
C GLY A 158 -18.14 19.78 7.43
N ALA A 159 -18.24 20.17 8.68
CA ALA A 159 -17.87 19.36 9.85
C ALA A 159 -18.63 18.02 9.89
N ASN A 160 -19.82 17.96 9.29
CA ASN A 160 -20.64 16.77 9.11
C ASN A 160 -20.12 15.76 8.05
N SER A 161 -18.95 15.98 7.45
CA SER A 161 -18.41 15.10 6.40
C SER A 161 -17.04 14.52 6.78
N PRO A 162 -16.98 13.41 7.55
CA PRO A 162 -15.74 12.75 7.96
C PRO A 162 -14.83 12.36 6.78
N ALA A 163 -15.43 11.86 5.69
CA ALA A 163 -14.70 11.55 4.45
C ALA A 163 -14.03 12.79 3.83
N GLY A 164 -14.64 13.97 3.96
CA GLY A 164 -14.05 15.24 3.53
C GLY A 164 -12.81 15.61 4.34
N LEU A 165 -12.85 15.38 5.65
CA LEU A 165 -11.78 15.71 6.61
C LEU A 165 -10.56 14.78 6.47
N ALA A 166 -10.77 13.47 6.28
CA ALA A 166 -9.69 12.48 6.20
C ALA A 166 -9.01 12.39 4.81
N SER A 167 -9.57 13.07 3.81
CA SER A 167 -9.21 12.81 2.41
C SER A 167 -7.83 13.29 1.96
N ARG A 168 -7.20 14.24 2.66
CA ARG A 168 -6.13 15.08 2.07
C ARG A 168 -5.06 15.49 3.08
N PRO A 169 -3.79 15.61 2.64
CA PRO A 169 -2.74 16.23 3.44
C PRO A 169 -2.92 17.76 3.47
N ILE A 170 -3.04 18.32 4.68
CA ILE A 170 -3.29 19.75 4.94
C ILE A 170 -2.14 20.32 5.76
N ARG A 171 -1.68 21.53 5.40
CA ARG A 171 -0.69 22.28 6.19
C ARG A 171 -1.35 23.26 7.15
N ILE A 172 -2.37 23.99 6.68
CA ILE A 172 -3.07 25.01 7.46
C ILE A 172 -4.54 24.64 7.59
N LEU A 173 -5.02 24.46 8.82
CA LEU A 173 -6.40 24.14 9.14
C LEU A 173 -7.08 25.34 9.79
N LEU A 174 -8.22 25.78 9.24
CA LEU A 174 -9.04 26.87 9.77
C LEU A 174 -10.44 26.34 10.06
N ALA A 175 -10.83 26.29 11.34
CA ALA A 175 -12.15 25.82 11.75
C ALA A 175 -12.97 27.02 12.27
N ASP A 176 -14.05 27.40 11.57
CA ASP A 176 -14.97 28.45 12.01
C ASP A 176 -16.17 27.84 12.75
N GLU A 177 -16.67 28.52 13.79
CA GLU A 177 -17.86 28.12 14.57
C GLU A 177 -17.84 26.66 15.07
N ILE A 178 -16.72 26.24 15.67
CA ILE A 178 -16.53 24.88 16.22
C ILE A 178 -17.64 24.50 17.21
N ASP A 179 -18.12 25.46 17.98
CA ASP A 179 -19.23 25.31 18.94
C ASP A 179 -20.56 24.94 18.28
N ARG A 180 -20.70 25.13 16.96
CA ARG A 180 -21.88 24.80 16.17
C ARG A 180 -21.70 23.58 15.29
N TYR A 181 -20.57 22.89 15.42
CA TYR A 181 -20.41 21.63 14.71
C TYR A 181 -21.46 20.69 15.27
N GLY A 182 -22.38 20.29 14.39
CA GLY A 182 -23.41 19.35 14.76
C GLY A 182 -22.73 18.11 15.33
N VAL A 183 -23.37 17.51 16.32
CA VAL A 183 -23.05 16.14 16.71
C VAL A 183 -23.25 15.33 15.44
N THR A 184 -22.15 14.93 14.79
CA THR A 184 -22.15 13.84 13.81
C THR A 184 -22.75 12.61 14.50
N GLN A 185 -23.04 11.51 13.80
CA GLN A 185 -23.52 10.26 14.44
C GLN A 185 -22.57 9.72 15.55
N GLU A 186 -21.57 10.50 16.00
CA GLU A 186 -20.58 10.25 17.07
C GLU A 186 -20.97 10.75 18.48
N GLY A 187 -22.11 11.43 18.68
CA GLY A 187 -22.65 11.77 20.01
C GLY A 187 -21.91 12.91 20.79
N PRO A 188 -22.57 13.62 21.74
CA PRO A 188 -21.92 14.60 22.60
C PRO A 188 -21.12 13.91 23.74
N ILE A 189 -20.02 14.53 24.15
CA ILE A 189 -19.13 14.01 25.20
C ILE A 189 -19.89 13.89 26.53
N GLY A 190 -20.09 12.66 27.00
CA GLY A 190 -20.53 12.36 28.37
C GLY A 190 -21.80 11.51 28.53
N GLU A 191 -22.61 11.34 27.49
CA GLU A 191 -23.79 10.45 27.49
C GLU A 191 -23.75 9.39 26.38
N ALA A 192 -22.61 9.29 25.69
CA ALA A 192 -22.42 8.28 24.67
C ALA A 192 -22.38 6.90 25.35
N GLY A 193 -23.38 6.07 25.05
CA GLY A 193 -23.07 4.66 24.82
C GLY A 193 -21.83 4.56 23.93
N ILE A 194 -21.00 3.54 24.14
CA ILE A 194 -19.70 3.27 23.47
C ILE A 194 -19.12 4.49 22.72
N PRO A 195 -18.07 5.15 23.21
CA PRO A 195 -17.41 6.24 22.50
C PRO A 195 -17.20 5.89 21.02
N GLN A 196 -17.39 6.82 20.09
CA GLN A 196 -17.57 6.41 18.69
C GLN A 196 -16.33 5.79 18.01
N TYR A 197 -15.16 5.96 18.61
CA TYR A 197 -13.92 5.25 18.25
C TYR A 197 -13.87 3.79 18.75
N GLU A 198 -14.78 3.42 19.65
CA GLU A 198 -15.05 2.06 20.13
C GLU A 198 -16.33 1.47 19.49
N GLN A 199 -17.13 2.27 18.77
CA GLN A 199 -18.29 1.79 17.98
C GLN A 199 -17.80 1.11 16.70
N ILE A 200 -18.40 -0.03 16.38
CA ILE A 200 -17.94 -0.85 15.24
C ILE A 200 -18.65 -0.43 13.96
N ASP A 201 -19.91 0.00 14.05
CA ASP A 201 -20.74 0.38 12.92
C ASP A 201 -21.55 1.65 13.20
N ASN A 202 -20.84 2.78 13.09
CA ASN A 202 -21.33 4.13 13.36
C ASN A 202 -22.05 4.79 12.16
N HIS A 203 -22.34 4.03 11.11
CA HIS A 203 -22.88 4.52 9.84
C HIS A 203 -24.31 4.03 9.52
N ASP A 204 -24.87 3.08 10.28
CA ASP A 204 -26.24 2.58 10.13
C ASP A 204 -27.12 3.02 11.32
N GLU A 205 -28.20 3.78 11.05
CA GLU A 205 -29.10 4.32 12.08
C GLU A 205 -29.91 3.26 12.82
N ASN A 206 -29.97 2.02 12.31
CA ASN A 206 -30.70 0.91 12.94
C ASN A 206 -29.80 0.00 13.79
N THR A 207 -28.51 0.30 13.90
CA THR A 207 -27.56 -0.52 14.67
C THR A 207 -27.53 -0.11 16.14
N ILE A 208 -27.81 -1.07 17.04
CA ILE A 208 -27.80 -0.87 18.50
C ILE A 208 -26.55 -1.54 19.05
N GLU A 209 -25.65 -0.76 19.67
CA GLU A 209 -24.41 -1.26 20.27
C GLU A 209 -24.40 -1.08 21.81
N MET A 210 -23.98 -2.10 22.56
CA MET A 210 -23.97 -2.09 24.03
C MET A 210 -22.58 -1.82 24.63
N GLY A 211 -22.49 -0.82 25.50
CA GLY A 211 -21.28 -0.50 26.26
C GLY A 211 -21.15 -1.31 27.56
N SER A 212 -19.91 -1.44 28.06
CA SER A 212 -19.68 -2.16 29.33
C SER A 212 -20.36 -1.43 30.50
N GLY A 213 -21.38 -2.06 31.09
CA GLY A 213 -22.11 -1.51 32.24
C GLY A 213 -23.19 -0.47 31.92
N SER A 214 -23.60 -0.32 30.66
CA SER A 214 -24.67 0.62 30.28
C SER A 214 -26.06 0.14 30.73
N VAL A 215 -26.81 1.01 31.39
CA VAL A 215 -28.23 0.78 31.72
C VAL A 215 -29.08 1.52 30.69
N ILE A 216 -29.77 0.79 29.82
CA ILE A 216 -30.64 1.36 28.77
C ILE A 216 -32.09 1.23 29.25
N SER A 217 -32.84 2.34 29.22
CA SER A 217 -34.26 2.34 29.56
C SER A 217 -35.08 1.97 28.32
N LEU A 218 -35.96 0.98 28.46
CA LEU A 218 -36.84 0.50 27.38
C LEU A 218 -38.16 1.28 27.36
N GLY A 219 -38.77 1.41 26.19
CA GLY A 219 -40.14 1.93 26.01
C GLY A 219 -41.21 0.93 26.45
N ASP A 220 -42.45 1.41 26.62
CA ASP A 220 -43.56 0.56 27.07
C ASP A 220 -43.93 -0.48 26.01
N GLY A 221 -43.76 -1.77 26.35
CA GLY A 221 -43.97 -2.91 25.46
C GLY A 221 -42.71 -3.47 24.78
N GLU A 222 -41.53 -2.92 25.01
CA GLU A 222 -40.27 -3.43 24.45
C GLU A 222 -39.63 -4.51 25.32
N SER A 223 -39.11 -5.57 24.70
CA SER A 223 -38.36 -6.64 25.36
C SER A 223 -36.90 -6.65 24.92
N VAL A 224 -35.99 -7.01 25.83
CA VAL A 224 -34.55 -7.12 25.53
C VAL A 224 -34.26 -8.43 24.79
N ASP A 225 -33.66 -8.33 23.62
CA ASP A 225 -32.99 -9.44 22.96
C ASP A 225 -31.48 -9.28 23.16
N THR A 226 -30.89 -10.12 24.02
CA THR A 226 -29.46 -10.04 24.32
C THR A 226 -28.67 -10.70 23.21
N ALA A 227 -27.84 -9.93 22.50
CA ALA A 227 -26.85 -10.47 21.58
C ALA A 227 -25.93 -11.44 22.35
N ASN A 228 -26.14 -12.74 22.18
CA ASN A 228 -25.22 -13.77 22.64
C ASN A 228 -24.09 -13.84 21.61
N PRO A 229 -22.87 -13.34 21.89
CA PRO A 229 -21.76 -13.47 20.96
C PRO A 229 -21.28 -14.92 21.02
N GLY A 230 -22.06 -15.81 20.41
CA GLY A 230 -21.69 -17.19 20.17
C GLY A 230 -20.46 -17.19 19.28
N ARG A 231 -19.27 -17.12 19.86
CA ARG A 231 -18.06 -17.59 19.17
C ARG A 231 -18.23 -19.11 19.04
N PRO A 232 -18.26 -19.62 17.80
CA PRO A 232 -17.24 -19.31 16.80
C PRO A 232 -17.80 -18.62 15.55
N ASN A 233 -17.13 -17.56 15.09
CA ASN A 233 -17.37 -17.00 13.75
C ASN A 233 -16.90 -18.02 12.71
N THR A 234 -17.83 -18.77 12.16
CA THR A 234 -17.58 -19.80 11.15
C THR A 234 -16.98 -19.24 9.85
N ALA A 235 -17.08 -17.93 9.61
CA ALA A 235 -16.56 -17.29 8.40
C ALA A 235 -15.10 -16.78 8.52
N PHE A 236 -14.50 -16.80 9.72
CA PHE A 236 -13.12 -16.33 9.91
C PHE A 236 -12.12 -17.11 9.04
N ASP A 237 -12.26 -18.43 9.00
CA ASP A 237 -11.38 -19.30 8.21
C ASP A 237 -11.44 -18.94 6.71
N GLY A 238 -12.64 -18.77 6.16
CA GLY A 238 -12.83 -18.38 4.77
C GLY A 238 -12.20 -17.04 4.39
N PHE A 239 -12.24 -16.05 5.30
CA PHE A 239 -11.59 -14.75 5.10
C PHE A 239 -10.07 -14.87 5.05
N VAL A 240 -9.46 -15.58 6.01
CA VAL A 240 -8.00 -15.78 6.06
C VAL A 240 -7.52 -16.56 4.84
N VAL A 241 -8.24 -17.62 4.47
CA VAL A 241 -7.95 -18.43 3.27
C VAL A 241 -7.95 -17.57 2.01
N ALA A 242 -8.90 -16.65 1.86
CA ALA A 242 -8.98 -15.78 0.69
C ALA A 242 -7.76 -14.84 0.56
N ILE A 243 -7.30 -14.26 1.68
CA ILE A 243 -6.09 -13.41 1.70
C ILE A 243 -4.85 -14.24 1.32
N CYS A 244 -4.66 -15.39 1.95
CA CYS A 244 -3.53 -16.27 1.67
C CYS A 244 -3.51 -16.73 0.21
N ARG A 245 -4.66 -16.97 -0.41
CA ARG A 245 -4.75 -17.30 -1.84
C ARG A 245 -4.25 -16.16 -2.74
N GLN A 246 -4.58 -14.90 -2.43
CA GLN A 246 -4.10 -13.75 -3.21
C GLN A 246 -2.58 -13.56 -3.06
N ILE A 247 -2.06 -13.72 -1.83
CA ILE A 247 -0.62 -13.68 -1.58
C ILE A 247 0.09 -14.81 -2.35
N GLY A 248 -0.45 -16.03 -2.27
CA GLY A 248 0.07 -17.19 -2.99
C GLY A 248 0.15 -16.95 -4.50
N ALA A 249 -0.93 -16.43 -5.09
CA ALA A 249 -0.96 -16.10 -6.52
C ALA A 249 0.13 -15.08 -6.92
N ALA A 250 0.37 -14.05 -6.11
CA ALA A 250 1.42 -13.06 -6.36
C ALA A 250 2.85 -13.61 -6.19
N LEU A 251 3.02 -14.60 -5.31
CA LEU A 251 4.31 -15.27 -5.09
C LEU A 251 4.54 -16.46 -6.03
N GLU A 252 3.58 -16.80 -6.89
CA GLU A 252 3.57 -18.04 -7.69
C GLU A 252 3.68 -19.30 -6.81
N LEU A 253 3.05 -19.26 -5.63
CA LEU A 253 2.98 -20.36 -4.67
C LEU A 253 1.52 -20.77 -4.42
N PRO A 254 1.16 -22.05 -4.61
CA PRO A 254 -0.16 -22.55 -4.23
C PRO A 254 -0.45 -22.35 -2.74
N TYR A 255 -1.73 -22.12 -2.43
CA TYR A 255 -2.21 -21.85 -1.07
C TYR A 255 -1.83 -22.96 -0.08
N GLU A 256 -1.95 -24.21 -0.51
CA GLU A 256 -1.66 -25.40 0.30
C GLU A 256 -0.21 -25.40 0.77
N LEU A 257 0.71 -24.99 -0.11
CA LEU A 257 2.13 -24.91 0.21
C LEU A 257 2.47 -23.70 1.08
N LEU A 258 1.80 -22.56 0.83
CA LEU A 258 1.98 -21.32 1.58
C LEU A 258 1.62 -21.50 3.06
N VAL A 259 0.49 -22.16 3.34
CA VAL A 259 -0.02 -22.38 4.70
C VAL A 259 0.42 -23.76 5.26
N LYS A 260 1.05 -24.60 4.43
CA LYS A 260 1.42 -25.99 4.75
C LYS A 260 0.23 -26.84 5.19
N HIS A 261 -0.89 -26.66 4.52
CA HIS A 261 -2.15 -27.34 4.83
C HIS A 261 -2.69 -28.02 3.57
N PHE A 262 -2.67 -29.36 3.58
CA PHE A 262 -3.05 -30.19 2.44
C PHE A 262 -4.28 -31.03 2.80
N THR A 263 -5.44 -30.56 2.36
CA THR A 263 -6.73 -31.29 2.51
C THR A 263 -7.32 -31.75 1.18
N ALA A 264 -6.70 -31.37 0.06
CA ALA A 264 -7.13 -31.79 -1.26
C ALA A 264 -6.69 -33.23 -1.56
N SER A 265 -7.35 -33.87 -2.53
CA SER A 265 -7.01 -35.23 -2.97
C SER A 265 -5.54 -35.37 -3.38
N TYR A 266 -5.02 -36.60 -3.38
CA TYR A 266 -3.64 -36.90 -3.78
C TYR A 266 -3.26 -36.21 -5.11
N SER A 267 -4.12 -36.33 -6.13
CA SER A 267 -3.91 -35.72 -7.45
C SER A 267 -3.87 -34.20 -7.41
N ALA A 268 -4.74 -33.56 -6.63
CA ALA A 268 -4.79 -32.11 -6.49
C ALA A 268 -3.57 -31.57 -5.74
N SER A 269 -3.20 -32.20 -4.62
CA SER A 269 -2.00 -31.85 -3.84
C SER A 269 -0.72 -32.05 -4.67
N ARG A 270 -0.66 -33.12 -5.47
CA ARG A 270 0.44 -33.36 -6.41
C ARG A 270 0.51 -32.30 -7.51
N ALA A 271 -0.62 -31.91 -8.09
CA ALA A 271 -0.68 -30.86 -9.09
C ALA A 271 -0.18 -29.51 -8.52
N ALA A 272 -0.59 -29.16 -7.30
CA ALA A 272 -0.11 -27.97 -6.60
C ALA A 272 1.42 -28.01 -6.38
N LEU A 273 1.95 -29.12 -5.87
CA LEU A 273 3.39 -29.28 -5.67
C LEU A 273 4.18 -29.17 -6.98
N LEU A 274 3.67 -29.75 -8.07
CA LEU A 274 4.29 -29.66 -9.40
C LEU A 274 4.28 -28.23 -9.94
N GLU A 275 3.21 -27.47 -9.72
CA GLU A 275 3.15 -26.06 -10.13
C GLU A 275 4.15 -25.21 -9.36
N ALA A 276 4.20 -25.36 -8.03
CA ALA A 276 5.19 -24.69 -7.18
C ALA A 276 6.63 -25.04 -7.60
N TRP A 277 6.86 -26.29 -8.00
CA TRP A 277 8.19 -26.74 -8.40
C TRP A 277 8.72 -26.06 -9.66
N LYS A 278 7.85 -25.66 -10.59
CA LYS A 278 8.26 -24.87 -11.77
C LYS A 278 8.88 -23.54 -11.34
N MET A 279 8.25 -22.84 -10.40
CA MET A 279 8.73 -21.59 -9.82
C MET A 279 10.08 -21.79 -9.10
N PHE A 280 10.21 -22.87 -8.31
CA PHE A 280 11.48 -23.19 -7.65
C PHE A 280 12.60 -23.52 -8.63
N ARG A 281 12.32 -24.29 -9.69
CA ARG A 281 13.30 -24.59 -10.75
C ARG A 281 13.75 -23.33 -11.47
N MET A 282 12.83 -22.45 -11.83
CA MET A 282 13.16 -21.15 -12.45
C MET A 282 14.11 -20.34 -11.58
N ARG A 283 13.82 -20.18 -10.28
CA ARG A 283 14.70 -19.44 -9.35
C ARG A 283 16.06 -20.10 -9.16
N ARG A 284 16.11 -21.44 -9.11
CA ARG A 284 17.36 -22.20 -9.02
C ARG A 284 18.20 -22.02 -10.28
N GLU A 285 17.60 -22.14 -11.45
CA GLU A 285 18.27 -21.94 -12.73
C GLU A 285 18.86 -20.53 -12.84
N TRP A 286 18.11 -19.51 -12.40
CA TRP A 286 18.61 -18.14 -12.33
C TRP A 286 19.85 -18.02 -11.41
N MET A 287 19.84 -18.64 -10.23
CA MET A 287 21.01 -18.66 -9.33
C MET A 287 22.19 -19.43 -9.95
N VAL A 288 21.93 -20.54 -10.62
CA VAL A 288 22.95 -21.34 -11.29
C VAL A 288 23.63 -20.53 -12.39
N LEU A 289 22.85 -19.90 -13.27
CA LEU A 289 23.38 -19.13 -14.40
C LEU A 289 24.10 -17.84 -13.95
N SER A 290 23.63 -17.21 -12.87
CA SER A 290 24.20 -15.94 -12.40
C SER A 290 25.37 -16.08 -11.43
N PHE A 291 25.47 -17.20 -10.70
CA PHE A 291 26.44 -17.37 -9.63
C PHE A 291 27.26 -18.65 -9.76
N CYS A 292 26.61 -19.83 -9.76
CA CYS A 292 27.33 -21.10 -9.70
C CYS A 292 28.17 -21.36 -10.95
N GLN A 293 27.57 -21.18 -12.13
CA GLN A 293 28.21 -21.46 -13.40
C GLN A 293 29.41 -20.53 -13.67
N PRO A 294 29.31 -19.18 -13.53
CA PRO A 294 30.46 -18.30 -13.72
C PRO A 294 31.64 -18.63 -12.77
N ILE A 295 31.35 -18.93 -11.51
CA ILE A 295 32.39 -19.28 -10.52
C ILE A 295 33.07 -20.60 -10.90
N TYR A 296 32.31 -21.60 -11.33
CA TYR A 296 32.85 -22.87 -11.78
C TYR A 296 33.74 -22.71 -13.01
N GLU A 297 33.33 -21.90 -13.98
CA GLU A 297 34.13 -21.65 -15.19
C GLU A 297 35.46 -20.95 -14.89
N GLU A 298 35.48 -20.00 -13.96
CA GLU A 298 36.70 -19.32 -13.52
C GLU A 298 37.61 -20.28 -12.74
N TRP A 299 37.04 -21.05 -11.81
CA TRP A 299 37.78 -22.07 -11.08
C TRP A 299 38.41 -23.11 -12.01
N LEU A 300 37.65 -23.63 -12.99
CA LEU A 300 38.13 -24.62 -13.94
C LEU A 300 39.22 -24.03 -14.83
N SER A 301 39.05 -22.79 -15.29
CA SER A 301 40.05 -22.08 -16.08
C SER A 301 41.38 -21.94 -15.32
N GLU A 302 41.32 -21.57 -14.04
CA GLU A 302 42.50 -21.49 -13.18
C GLU A 302 43.15 -22.87 -12.97
N ALA A 303 42.34 -23.91 -12.72
CA ALA A 303 42.82 -25.26 -12.46
C ALA A 303 43.53 -25.87 -13.68
N VAL A 304 43.02 -25.62 -14.89
CA VAL A 304 43.64 -26.03 -16.15
C VAL A 304 44.91 -25.23 -16.41
N ALA A 305 44.90 -23.91 -16.20
CA ALA A 305 46.09 -23.06 -16.37
C ALA A 305 47.25 -23.46 -15.44
N LYS A 306 46.94 -23.90 -14.22
CA LYS A 306 47.92 -24.41 -13.24
C LYS A 306 48.35 -25.86 -13.49
N GLY A 307 47.77 -26.55 -14.48
CA GLY A 307 48.05 -27.95 -14.77
C GLY A 307 47.52 -28.94 -13.74
N ARG A 308 46.55 -28.55 -12.90
CA ARG A 308 45.88 -29.46 -11.95
C ARG A 308 44.83 -30.33 -12.62
N VAL A 309 44.20 -29.80 -13.67
CA VAL A 309 43.22 -30.50 -14.50
C VAL A 309 43.79 -30.60 -15.91
N ILE A 310 43.82 -31.81 -16.46
CA ILE A 310 44.29 -32.06 -17.82
C ILE A 310 43.09 -31.97 -18.76
N ALA A 311 42.90 -30.81 -19.38
CA ALA A 311 41.84 -30.54 -20.35
C ALA A 311 42.45 -30.10 -21.71
N PRO A 312 42.75 -31.04 -22.61
CA PRO A 312 43.33 -30.71 -23.92
C PRO A 312 42.45 -29.76 -24.72
N GLY A 313 43.05 -28.72 -25.30
CA GLY A 313 42.34 -27.76 -26.14
C GLY A 313 41.41 -26.79 -25.39
N PHE A 314 41.40 -26.79 -24.05
CA PHE A 314 40.52 -25.93 -23.24
C PHE A 314 40.61 -24.43 -23.60
N PHE A 315 41.80 -23.95 -23.96
CA PHE A 315 42.04 -22.56 -24.36
C PHE A 315 42.06 -22.32 -25.88
N TYR A 316 41.69 -23.31 -26.72
CA TYR A 316 41.74 -23.17 -28.19
C TYR A 316 40.57 -22.35 -28.75
N GLY A 317 39.45 -22.30 -28.05
CA GLY A 317 38.27 -21.54 -28.47
C GLY A 317 37.14 -21.61 -27.44
N PRO A 318 36.15 -20.70 -27.52
CA PRO A 318 35.02 -20.66 -26.61
C PRO A 318 34.17 -21.95 -26.67
N GLU A 319 34.08 -22.60 -27.82
CA GLU A 319 33.38 -23.88 -28.00
C GLU A 319 34.02 -25.03 -27.21
N TYR A 320 35.35 -25.10 -27.17
CA TYR A 320 36.09 -26.10 -26.39
C TYR A 320 35.92 -25.83 -24.89
N LYS A 321 36.04 -24.57 -24.47
CA LYS A 321 35.77 -24.18 -23.09
C LYS A 321 34.33 -24.56 -22.68
N ALA A 322 33.34 -24.24 -23.51
CA ALA A 322 31.94 -24.56 -23.23
C ALA A 322 31.70 -26.08 -23.09
N ALA A 323 32.34 -26.91 -23.91
CA ALA A 323 32.23 -28.36 -23.81
C ALA A 323 32.79 -28.91 -22.49
N TRP A 324 33.92 -28.37 -22.01
CA TRP A 324 34.50 -28.74 -20.72
C TRP A 324 33.73 -28.16 -19.53
N CYS A 325 33.11 -26.98 -19.70
CA CYS A 325 32.39 -26.28 -18.64
C CYS A 325 30.92 -26.71 -18.49
N GLY A 326 30.46 -27.74 -19.22
CA GLY A 326 29.08 -28.24 -19.21
C GLY A 326 28.67 -28.92 -17.91
N ALA A 327 28.63 -28.17 -16.80
CA ALA A 327 28.25 -28.67 -15.50
C ALA A 327 26.72 -28.75 -15.35
N GLN A 328 26.25 -29.83 -14.73
CA GLN A 328 24.86 -29.97 -14.32
C GLN A 328 24.74 -29.67 -12.83
N TRP A 329 23.81 -28.78 -12.49
CA TRP A 329 23.62 -28.30 -11.13
C TRP A 329 22.33 -28.85 -10.55
N TYR A 330 22.48 -29.72 -9.56
CA TYR A 330 21.35 -30.33 -8.86
C TYR A 330 21.15 -29.65 -7.49
N GLY A 331 19.91 -29.31 -7.19
CA GLY A 331 19.51 -28.86 -5.86
C GLY A 331 18.82 -29.98 -5.07
N PRO A 332 18.28 -29.69 -3.87
CA PRO A 332 17.49 -30.64 -3.11
C PRO A 332 16.33 -31.21 -3.94
N SER A 333 16.00 -32.49 -3.77
CA SER A 333 14.89 -33.13 -4.47
C SER A 333 13.53 -32.53 -4.08
N GLN A 334 12.52 -32.70 -4.94
CA GLN A 334 11.16 -32.16 -4.72
C GLN A 334 10.44 -32.85 -3.55
N GLY A 335 10.92 -34.02 -3.13
CA GLY A 335 10.17 -34.95 -2.29
C GLY A 335 9.17 -35.76 -3.12
N GLN A 336 8.85 -36.96 -2.65
CA GLN A 336 7.95 -37.90 -3.33
C GLN A 336 6.66 -38.02 -2.52
N LEU A 337 5.52 -38.01 -3.20
CA LEU A 337 4.22 -38.21 -2.54
C LEU A 337 3.89 -39.71 -2.46
N ASP A 338 4.15 -40.44 -3.54
CA ASP A 338 4.10 -41.91 -3.60
C ASP A 338 5.43 -42.44 -4.15
N PRO A 339 6.35 -42.86 -3.27
CA PRO A 339 7.66 -43.35 -3.68
C PRO A 339 7.59 -44.51 -4.68
N LEU A 340 6.60 -45.39 -4.56
CA LEU A 340 6.50 -46.59 -5.39
C LEU A 340 6.06 -46.25 -6.82
N LYS A 341 5.01 -45.42 -6.98
CA LYS A 341 4.58 -44.97 -8.31
C LYS A 341 5.64 -44.09 -8.99
N GLU A 342 6.33 -43.26 -8.23
CA GLU A 342 7.37 -42.37 -8.77
C GLU A 342 8.63 -43.14 -9.20
N VAL A 343 9.06 -44.16 -8.44
CA VAL A 343 10.17 -45.03 -8.83
C VAL A 343 9.83 -45.86 -10.07
N LYS A 344 8.61 -46.38 -10.18
CA LYS A 344 8.16 -47.07 -11.41
C LYS A 344 8.17 -46.14 -12.62
N ALA A 345 7.67 -44.92 -12.45
CA ALA A 345 7.73 -43.91 -13.51
C ALA A 345 9.17 -43.55 -13.88
N ALA A 346 10.09 -43.46 -12.91
CA ALA A 346 11.51 -43.21 -13.15
C ALA A 346 12.18 -44.36 -13.91
N LYS A 347 11.88 -45.62 -13.54
CA LYS A 347 12.34 -46.81 -14.27
C LYS A 347 11.90 -46.74 -15.74
N MET A 348 10.62 -46.48 -15.99
CA MET A 348 10.08 -46.33 -17.34
C MET A 348 10.72 -45.16 -18.10
N ARG A 349 10.94 -44.00 -17.46
CA ARG A 349 11.62 -42.86 -18.10
C ARG A 349 13.05 -43.18 -18.54
N VAL A 350 13.77 -43.97 -17.75
CA VAL A 350 15.14 -44.40 -18.06
C VAL A 350 15.15 -45.45 -19.17
N GLU A 351 14.23 -46.42 -19.11
CA GLU A 351 14.12 -47.49 -20.12
C GLU A 351 13.71 -46.93 -21.49
N GLU A 352 12.78 -45.99 -21.52
CA GLU A 352 12.31 -45.31 -22.73
C GLU A 352 13.19 -44.13 -23.16
N THR A 353 14.34 -43.90 -22.50
CA THR A 353 15.32 -42.84 -22.82
C THR A 353 14.83 -41.39 -22.73
N PHE A 354 13.73 -41.15 -22.00
CA PHE A 354 13.31 -39.78 -21.66
C PHE A 354 14.19 -39.13 -20.58
N SER A 355 14.93 -39.94 -19.82
CA SER A 355 15.83 -39.49 -18.75
C SER A 355 17.03 -40.42 -18.63
N THR A 356 18.03 -39.99 -17.85
CA THR A 356 19.25 -40.76 -17.56
C THR A 356 19.26 -41.23 -16.12
N ARG A 357 19.95 -42.34 -15.83
CA ARG A 357 20.09 -42.85 -14.46
C ARG A 357 20.73 -41.83 -13.50
N GLU A 358 21.71 -41.06 -13.97
CA GLU A 358 22.34 -39.97 -13.22
C GLU A 358 21.34 -38.88 -12.83
N LYS A 359 20.61 -38.36 -13.82
CA LYS A 359 19.57 -37.35 -13.60
C LYS A 359 18.49 -37.84 -12.63
N GLU A 360 17.99 -39.05 -12.79
CA GLU A 360 16.97 -39.60 -11.89
C GLU A 360 17.50 -39.83 -10.47
N ALA A 361 18.75 -40.30 -10.31
CA ALA A 361 19.37 -40.45 -8.99
C ALA A 361 19.55 -39.09 -8.29
N ALA A 362 20.04 -38.09 -9.02
CA ALA A 362 20.23 -36.76 -8.49
C ALA A 362 18.88 -36.08 -8.16
N GLU A 363 17.88 -36.19 -9.03
CA GLU A 363 16.58 -35.54 -8.82
C GLU A 363 15.71 -36.22 -7.76
N MET A 364 15.79 -37.56 -7.58
CA MET A 364 14.97 -38.28 -6.60
C MET A 364 15.63 -38.36 -5.23
N SER A 365 16.86 -38.87 -5.15
CA SER A 365 17.53 -39.16 -3.88
C SER A 365 18.62 -38.15 -3.52
N GLY A 366 19.00 -37.27 -4.45
CA GLY A 366 20.13 -36.35 -4.26
C GLY A 366 21.49 -37.06 -4.24
N LEU A 367 21.54 -38.33 -4.63
CA LEU A 367 22.75 -39.14 -4.65
C LEU A 367 23.45 -39.02 -6.01
N ASN A 368 24.79 -39.09 -5.99
CA ASN A 368 25.55 -39.34 -7.20
C ASN A 368 25.33 -40.81 -7.62
N TRP A 369 24.88 -41.02 -8.86
CA TRP A 369 24.59 -42.36 -9.38
C TRP A 369 25.82 -43.27 -9.40
N GLU A 370 27.00 -42.75 -9.77
CA GLU A 370 28.22 -43.56 -9.87
C GLU A 370 28.62 -44.11 -8.50
N GLU A 371 28.59 -43.26 -7.47
CA GLU A 371 28.89 -43.67 -6.10
C GLU A 371 27.85 -44.67 -5.59
N ALA A 372 26.57 -44.39 -5.81
CA ALA A 372 25.47 -45.27 -5.40
C ALA A 372 25.56 -46.64 -6.09
N ALA A 373 25.90 -46.68 -7.39
CA ALA A 373 26.07 -47.92 -8.14
C ALA A 373 27.25 -48.76 -7.61
N GLN A 374 28.38 -48.12 -7.29
CA GLN A 374 29.54 -48.79 -6.72
C GLN A 374 29.24 -49.37 -5.33
N ILE A 375 28.57 -48.59 -4.47
CA ILE A 375 28.18 -49.02 -3.11
C ILE A 375 27.18 -50.17 -3.21
N SER A 376 26.12 -50.01 -3.99
CA SER A 376 25.09 -51.03 -4.18
C SER A 376 25.66 -52.35 -4.71
N GLY A 377 26.64 -52.29 -5.64
CA GLY A 377 27.34 -53.49 -6.11
C GLY A 377 28.11 -54.23 -5.00
N ARG A 378 28.75 -53.50 -4.08
CA ARG A 378 29.44 -54.08 -2.91
C ARG A 378 28.46 -54.66 -1.89
N GLU A 379 27.37 -53.93 -1.63
CA GLU A 379 26.30 -54.37 -0.72
C GLU A 379 25.65 -55.66 -1.22
N GLU A 380 25.35 -55.74 -2.52
CA GLU A 380 24.73 -56.91 -3.12
C GLU A 380 25.67 -58.12 -3.15
N ALA A 381 26.97 -57.92 -3.41
CA ALA A 381 27.97 -58.98 -3.27
C ALA A 381 28.02 -59.52 -1.82
N THR A 382 28.07 -58.62 -0.84
CA THR A 382 28.07 -58.97 0.60
C THR A 382 26.77 -59.67 1.01
N ARG A 383 25.62 -59.23 0.47
CA ARG A 383 24.31 -59.82 0.73
C ARG A 383 24.24 -61.27 0.25
N ARG A 384 24.83 -61.56 -0.92
CA ARG A 384 24.96 -62.91 -1.48
C ARG A 384 25.85 -63.79 -0.61
N ASP A 385 26.97 -63.26 -0.14
CA ASP A 385 27.89 -63.98 0.76
C ASP A 385 27.24 -64.32 2.11
N LEU A 386 26.44 -63.39 2.66
CA LEU A 386 25.69 -63.57 3.90
C LEU A 386 24.40 -64.40 3.76
N LYS A 387 24.06 -64.86 2.54
CA LYS A 387 22.83 -65.63 2.23
C LYS A 387 21.54 -64.97 2.74
N LEU A 388 21.50 -63.64 2.74
CA LEU A 388 20.28 -62.91 3.11
C LEU A 388 19.23 -63.08 2.01
N ALA A 389 17.99 -63.43 2.38
CA ALA A 389 16.92 -63.69 1.43
C ALA A 389 16.73 -62.51 0.45
N SER A 390 16.67 -62.79 -0.86
CA SER A 390 16.25 -61.82 -1.87
C SER A 390 14.74 -61.60 -1.76
N THR A 391 14.29 -60.35 -1.90
CA THR A 391 12.86 -60.06 -1.97
C THR A 391 12.25 -60.79 -3.17
N PRO A 392 11.21 -61.64 -2.99
CA PRO A 392 10.57 -62.30 -4.11
C PRO A 392 9.85 -61.27 -5.00
N ASP A 393 9.85 -61.53 -6.32
CA ASP A 393 9.16 -60.75 -7.32
C ASP A 393 7.65 -60.94 -7.13
N VAL A 394 7.00 -60.00 -6.42
CA VAL A 394 5.55 -60.06 -6.19
C VAL A 394 4.86 -59.51 -7.44
N PRO A 395 4.04 -60.29 -8.16
CA PRO A 395 3.33 -59.79 -9.33
C PRO A 395 2.40 -58.65 -8.91
N GLU A 396 2.51 -57.50 -9.60
CA GLU A 396 1.67 -56.33 -9.39
C GLU A 396 0.19 -56.70 -9.55
N LYS A 397 -0.60 -56.47 -8.51
CA LYS A 397 -2.06 -56.41 -8.66
C LYS A 397 -2.40 -55.12 -9.43
N PRO A 398 -3.37 -55.15 -10.37
CA PRO A 398 -3.83 -53.94 -11.05
C PRO A 398 -4.38 -52.96 -10.01
N ASP A 399 -3.95 -51.69 -10.09
CA ASP A 399 -4.45 -50.61 -9.23
C ASP A 399 -5.98 -50.48 -9.41
N GLU A 400 -6.75 -50.76 -8.35
CA GLU A 400 -8.17 -50.39 -8.30
C GLU A 400 -8.27 -48.86 -8.35
N GLU A 401 -8.90 -48.35 -9.41
CA GLU A 401 -9.19 -46.93 -9.58
C GLU A 401 -9.95 -46.39 -8.37
N GLU A 402 -9.33 -45.49 -7.60
CA GLU A 402 -10.03 -44.64 -6.63
C GLU A 402 -10.92 -43.64 -7.39
N LEU A 403 -12.06 -44.14 -7.86
CA LEU A 403 -13.27 -43.38 -8.13
C LEU A 403 -13.86 -42.95 -6.78
N ASN A 404 -13.40 -41.81 -6.25
CA ASN A 404 -14.17 -41.06 -5.27
C ASN A 404 -14.28 -39.61 -5.75
N VAL A 405 -15.48 -39.32 -6.23
CA VAL A 405 -16.02 -38.03 -6.70
C VAL A 405 -15.89 -36.93 -5.65
#